data_AF-A0A482VXT3-F1
#
_entry.id   AF-A0A482VXT3-F1
#
_cell.length_a   1.000
_cell.length_b   1.000
_cell.length_c   1.000
_cell.angle_alpha   90.00
_cell.angle_beta   90.00
_cell.angle_gamma   90.00
#
_symmetry.space_group_name_H-M   'P 1'
#
loop_
_entity.id
_entity.type
_entity.pdbx_description
1 polymer ?
#
loop_
_entity_poly.entity_id
_entity_poly.type
_entity_poly.pdbx_seq_one_letter_code
_entity_poly.pdbx_strand_id
1 'polypeptide(L)'
;MDCGMKSPNMAKYIKATIHEVQAIGLKVVATICDQFNKPAINLLIEESRSELARQGEQHHTYSSFINGEEVMPLYDPPHLLKGIRNNMLNGDVHFKWRSKTYEVAKWEHIIKLYELDGKLEHGIDPTDVNVSDYRMLNRLTDAHVYPNVIKKLKVRNSAQVFSHRVSAVMRRFARDGNNLPAEAEQTANFLLFVDRLFDSVNGSLITPAGDAQYSPTRHTAFWMEAIQVLKTIKYRKNGRGCVPPTITNWILTLDGLLNLWRKLRVVGFDPSSNCEDDDTEGALDCFKVFLLDNREHEMHGVFAHSEANVSE
;
A
#
# COMPACT_ATOMS: atom_id res chain seq x y z
N MET A 1 -6.49 -29.41 -5.65
CA MET A 1 -7.83 -29.10 -6.19
C MET A 1 -7.84 -27.62 -6.51
N ASP A 2 -7.78 -27.29 -7.79
CA ASP A 2 -7.74 -25.90 -8.28
C ASP A 2 -9.19 -25.41 -8.42
N CYS A 3 -9.73 -24.85 -7.33
CA CYS A 3 -11.11 -24.35 -7.24
C CYS A 3 -11.19 -22.85 -7.59
N GLY A 4 -10.32 -22.38 -8.50
CA GLY A 4 -10.35 -21.01 -9.01
C GLY A 4 -11.22 -20.91 -10.27
N MET A 5 -12.04 -19.86 -10.36
CA MET A 5 -12.74 -19.53 -11.61
C MET A 5 -11.69 -19.21 -12.69
N LYS A 6 -11.84 -19.80 -13.88
CA LYS A 6 -10.93 -19.53 -15.01
C LYS A 6 -11.03 -18.06 -15.44
N SER A 7 -9.89 -17.43 -15.71
CA SER A 7 -9.77 -16.00 -16.05
C SER A 7 -10.73 -15.50 -17.15
N PRO A 8 -11.01 -16.25 -18.24
CA PRO A 8 -11.97 -15.82 -19.25
C PRO A 8 -13.41 -15.71 -18.71
N ASN A 9 -13.81 -16.60 -17.81
CA ASN A 9 -15.14 -16.54 -17.19
C ASN A 9 -15.22 -15.34 -16.25
N MET A 10 -14.16 -15.08 -15.47
CA MET A 10 -14.09 -13.91 -14.59
C MET A 10 -14.21 -12.60 -15.39
N ALA A 11 -13.45 -12.46 -16.48
CA ALA A 11 -13.53 -11.29 -17.36
C ALA A 11 -14.96 -11.09 -17.90
N LYS A 12 -15.61 -12.18 -18.34
CA LYS A 12 -17.00 -12.15 -18.79
C LYS A 12 -17.96 -11.66 -17.70
N TYR A 13 -17.84 -12.15 -16.48
CA TYR A 13 -18.72 -11.72 -15.38
C TYR A 13 -18.48 -10.28 -14.96
N ILE A 14 -17.22 -9.83 -14.90
CA ILE A 14 -16.89 -8.42 -14.63
C ILE A 14 -17.56 -7.53 -15.68
N LYS A 15 -17.39 -7.85 -16.97
CA LYS A 15 -17.96 -7.08 -18.08
C LYS A 15 -19.49 -7.06 -18.04
N ALA A 16 -20.12 -8.20 -17.79
CA ALA A 16 -21.58 -8.30 -17.67
C ALA A 16 -22.11 -7.49 -16.48
N THR A 17 -21.44 -7.56 -15.33
CA THR A 17 -21.83 -6.79 -14.14
C THR A 17 -21.75 -5.29 -14.42
N ILE A 18 -20.66 -4.83 -15.02
CA ILE A 18 -20.48 -3.42 -15.39
C ILE A 18 -21.56 -2.98 -16.39
N HIS A 19 -21.88 -3.82 -17.36
CA HIS A 19 -22.96 -3.56 -18.32
C HIS A 19 -24.31 -3.35 -17.62
N GLU A 20 -24.71 -4.23 -16.72
CA GLU A 20 -25.98 -4.10 -16.00
C GLU A 20 -26.02 -2.85 -15.09
N VAL A 21 -24.91 -2.54 -14.42
CA VAL A 21 -24.78 -1.33 -13.60
C VAL A 21 -24.91 -0.06 -14.46
N GLN A 22 -24.30 -0.05 -15.64
CA GLN A 22 -24.43 1.06 -16.58
C GLN A 22 -25.84 1.16 -17.19
N ALA A 23 -26.51 0.03 -17.42
CA ALA A 23 -27.86 -0.01 -17.98
C ALA A 23 -28.90 0.66 -17.07
N ILE A 24 -28.68 0.64 -15.75
CA ILE A 24 -29.55 1.35 -14.78
C ILE A 24 -29.15 2.83 -14.56
N GLY A 25 -28.20 3.35 -15.35
CA GLY A 25 -27.80 4.76 -15.35
C GLY A 25 -26.64 5.11 -14.41
N LEU A 26 -25.99 4.13 -13.78
CA LEU A 26 -24.81 4.37 -12.94
C LEU A 26 -23.53 4.39 -13.77
N LYS A 27 -22.60 5.29 -13.43
CA LYS A 27 -21.31 5.39 -14.10
C LYS A 27 -20.24 4.59 -13.35
N VAL A 28 -19.76 3.51 -13.95
CA VAL A 28 -18.64 2.73 -13.40
C VAL A 28 -17.33 3.36 -13.85
N VAL A 29 -16.60 3.97 -12.91
CA VAL A 29 -15.33 4.66 -13.21
C VAL A 29 -14.09 3.83 -12.92
N ALA A 30 -14.21 2.84 -12.04
CA ALA A 30 -13.12 1.96 -11.63
C ALA A 30 -13.62 0.62 -11.09
N THR A 31 -12.74 -0.37 -11.05
CA THR A 31 -12.91 -1.65 -10.35
C THR A 31 -11.76 -1.85 -9.36
N ILE A 32 -12.00 -2.55 -8.26
CA ILE A 32 -10.94 -2.93 -7.31
C ILE A 32 -10.74 -4.44 -7.41
N CYS A 33 -9.50 -4.83 -7.66
CA CYS A 33 -9.11 -6.20 -7.93
C CYS A 33 -8.10 -6.69 -6.89
N ASP A 34 -8.16 -7.98 -6.57
CA ASP A 34 -7.02 -8.66 -5.96
C ASP A 34 -5.91 -8.90 -7.01
N GLN A 35 -4.75 -9.42 -6.56
CA GLN A 35 -3.67 -9.77 -7.49
C GLN A 35 -3.97 -11.01 -8.35
N PHE A 36 -4.93 -11.86 -7.95
CA PHE A 36 -5.27 -13.10 -8.64
C PHE A 36 -6.16 -12.85 -9.86
N ASN A 37 -6.92 -11.75 -9.87
CA ASN A 37 -7.79 -11.32 -10.96
C ASN A 37 -7.02 -10.69 -12.13
N LYS A 38 -5.71 -10.48 -12.00
CA LYS A 38 -4.86 -9.83 -13.02
C LYS A 38 -5.00 -10.43 -14.42
N PRO A 39 -5.03 -11.76 -14.63
CA PRO A 39 -5.22 -12.32 -15.97
C PRO A 39 -6.58 -11.95 -16.59
N ALA A 40 -7.65 -11.89 -15.78
CA ALA A 40 -8.98 -11.49 -16.26
C ALA A 40 -9.01 -9.99 -16.64
N ILE A 41 -8.39 -9.15 -15.83
CA ILE A 41 -8.24 -7.71 -16.13
C ILE A 41 -7.41 -7.48 -17.39
N ASN A 42 -6.31 -8.22 -17.57
CA ASN A 42 -5.50 -8.12 -18.79
C ASN A 42 -6.31 -8.48 -20.04
N LEU A 43 -7.17 -9.50 -19.98
CA LEU A 43 -8.07 -9.85 -21.09
C LEU A 43 -9.00 -8.67 -21.42
N LEU A 44 -9.61 -8.03 -20.42
CA LEU A 44 -10.47 -6.87 -20.65
C LEU A 44 -9.72 -5.68 -21.26
N ILE A 45 -8.50 -5.40 -20.79
CA ILE A 45 -7.64 -4.34 -21.36
C ILE A 45 -7.26 -4.67 -22.81
N GLU A 46 -6.89 -5.92 -23.11
CA GLU A 46 -6.52 -6.37 -24.46
C GLU A 46 -7.70 -6.31 -25.44
N GLU A 47 -8.90 -6.70 -25.00
CA GLU A 47 -10.15 -6.52 -25.76
C GLU A 47 -10.35 -5.04 -26.12
N SER A 48 -10.25 -4.14 -25.14
CA SER A 48 -10.44 -2.71 -25.36
C SER A 48 -9.38 -2.09 -26.27
N ARG A 49 -8.11 -2.46 -26.10
CA ARG A 49 -7.02 -2.03 -27.00
C ARG A 49 -7.26 -2.49 -28.43
N SER A 50 -7.76 -3.71 -28.61
CA SER A 50 -8.07 -4.25 -29.93
C SER A 50 -9.22 -3.49 -30.58
N GLU A 51 -10.22 -3.09 -29.82
CA GLU A 51 -11.36 -2.31 -30.32
C GLU A 51 -10.94 -0.88 -30.70
N LEU A 52 -10.21 -0.19 -29.83
CA LEU A 52 -9.67 1.15 -30.12
C LEU A 52 -8.76 1.16 -31.35
N ALA A 53 -7.92 0.13 -31.51
CA ALA A 53 -7.05 -0.01 -32.67
C ALA A 53 -7.84 -0.14 -33.99
N ARG A 54 -9.01 -0.82 -33.98
CA ARG A 54 -9.90 -0.88 -35.15
C ARG A 54 -10.52 0.47 -35.48
N GLN A 55 -10.69 1.33 -34.49
CA GLN A 55 -11.23 2.68 -34.62
C GLN A 55 -10.14 3.71 -34.99
N GLY A 56 -8.89 3.28 -35.18
CA GLY A 56 -7.76 4.14 -35.52
C GLY A 56 -7.12 4.84 -34.32
N GLU A 57 -7.54 4.51 -33.10
CA GLU A 57 -7.02 5.08 -31.86
C GLU A 57 -5.90 4.20 -31.28
N GLN A 58 -4.67 4.70 -31.28
CA GLN A 58 -3.52 4.02 -30.66
C GLN A 58 -3.34 4.48 -29.21
N HIS A 59 -4.26 4.07 -28.33
CA HIS A 59 -4.12 4.35 -26.90
C HIS A 59 -3.36 3.23 -26.17
N HIS A 60 -2.17 3.56 -25.65
CA HIS A 60 -1.54 2.77 -24.59
C HIS A 60 -2.31 3.00 -23.28
N THR A 61 -3.43 2.31 -23.14
CA THR A 61 -4.24 2.37 -21.92
C THR A 61 -4.02 1.16 -21.04
N TYR A 62 -4.08 1.36 -19.71
CA TYR A 62 -4.18 0.30 -18.71
C TYR A 62 -5.61 0.14 -18.17
N SER A 63 -6.57 0.83 -18.77
CA SER A 63 -7.99 0.72 -18.47
C SER A 63 -8.73 -0.13 -19.51
N SER A 64 -9.93 -0.55 -19.15
CA SER A 64 -10.85 -1.24 -20.04
C SER A 64 -11.97 -0.30 -20.46
N PHE A 65 -12.43 -0.40 -21.69
CA PHE A 65 -13.58 0.33 -22.21
C PHE A 65 -14.77 -0.62 -22.30
N ILE A 66 -15.83 -0.29 -21.57
CA ILE A 66 -17.08 -1.05 -21.53
C ILE A 66 -18.21 -0.08 -21.82
N ASN A 67 -19.00 -0.38 -22.86
CA ASN A 67 -20.06 0.49 -23.37
C ASN A 67 -19.57 1.90 -23.74
N GLY A 68 -18.33 2.01 -24.25
CA GLY A 68 -17.71 3.29 -24.60
C GLY A 68 -17.19 4.10 -23.40
N GLU A 69 -17.37 3.62 -22.17
CA GLU A 69 -16.84 4.28 -20.99
C GLU A 69 -15.56 3.63 -20.48
N GLU A 70 -14.60 4.47 -20.09
CA GLU A 70 -13.32 4.03 -19.52
C GLU A 70 -13.47 3.63 -18.04
N VAL A 71 -13.17 2.36 -17.75
CA VAL A 71 -13.14 1.74 -16.42
C VAL A 71 -11.71 1.41 -16.02
N MET A 72 -11.23 2.01 -14.93
CA MET A 72 -9.86 1.82 -14.43
C MET A 72 -9.76 0.62 -13.47
N PRO A 73 -8.85 -0.34 -13.70
CA PRO A 73 -8.55 -1.37 -12.72
C PRO A 73 -7.58 -0.84 -11.64
N LEU A 74 -8.06 -0.81 -10.40
CA LEU A 74 -7.28 -0.53 -9.20
C LEU A 74 -7.01 -1.85 -8.45
N TYR A 75 -5.95 -1.89 -7.65
CA TYR A 75 -5.63 -3.06 -6.83
C TYR A 75 -5.65 -2.72 -5.35
N ASP A 76 -6.11 -3.68 -4.53
CA ASP A 76 -6.24 -3.54 -3.09
C ASP A 76 -4.89 -3.20 -2.38
N PRO A 77 -4.72 -1.98 -1.83
CA PRO A 77 -3.48 -1.55 -1.21
C PRO A 77 -2.99 -2.44 -0.06
N PRO A 78 -3.81 -2.89 0.91
CA PRO A 78 -3.47 -3.95 1.86
C PRO A 78 -2.77 -5.17 1.25
N HIS A 79 -3.32 -5.71 0.16
CA HIS A 79 -2.72 -6.84 -0.54
C HIS A 79 -1.42 -6.48 -1.26
N LEU A 80 -1.32 -5.28 -1.82
CA LEU A 80 -0.08 -4.80 -2.42
C LEU A 80 1.04 -4.58 -1.39
N LEU A 81 0.72 -4.06 -0.19
CA LEU A 81 1.66 -3.90 0.93
C LEU A 81 2.19 -5.27 1.39
N LYS A 82 1.28 -6.24 1.57
CA LYS A 82 1.61 -7.64 1.83
C LYS A 82 2.56 -8.20 0.77
N GLY A 83 2.32 -7.86 -0.51
CA GLY A 83 3.17 -8.22 -1.64
C GLY A 83 4.59 -7.68 -1.51
N ILE A 84 4.77 -6.40 -1.14
CA ILE A 84 6.09 -5.81 -0.89
C ILE A 84 6.84 -6.61 0.19
N ARG A 85 6.23 -6.83 1.36
CA ARG A 85 6.83 -7.62 2.45
C ARG A 85 7.22 -9.02 2.00
N ASN A 86 6.30 -9.73 1.34
CA ASN A 86 6.55 -11.13 0.93
C ASN A 86 7.70 -11.25 -0.08
N ASN A 87 7.88 -10.26 -0.95
CA ASN A 87 9.02 -10.25 -1.87
C ASN A 87 10.32 -9.88 -1.13
N MET A 88 10.27 -8.94 -0.18
CA MET A 88 11.43 -8.53 0.63
C MET A 88 11.95 -9.66 1.54
N LEU A 89 11.06 -10.53 2.03
CA LEU A 89 11.43 -11.76 2.74
C LEU A 89 12.27 -12.73 1.89
N ASN A 90 12.19 -12.62 0.56
CA ASN A 90 12.84 -13.54 -0.37
C ASN A 90 14.06 -12.94 -1.09
N GLY A 91 14.27 -11.63 -0.99
CA GLY A 91 15.37 -10.95 -1.67
C GLY A 91 15.44 -9.47 -1.32
N ASP A 92 16.61 -8.89 -1.55
CA ASP A 92 16.90 -7.50 -1.22
C ASP A 92 16.21 -6.55 -2.20
N VAL A 93 15.75 -5.40 -1.70
CA VAL A 93 15.06 -4.40 -2.51
C VAL A 93 16.06 -3.33 -2.93
N HIS A 94 16.28 -3.23 -4.23
CA HIS A 94 17.05 -2.14 -4.83
C HIS A 94 16.10 -1.06 -5.30
N PHE A 95 16.29 0.18 -4.86
CA PHE A 95 15.40 1.29 -5.18
C PHE A 95 16.16 2.62 -5.23
N LYS A 96 15.53 3.65 -5.78
CA LYS A 96 16.01 5.03 -5.74
C LYS A 96 14.87 5.95 -5.34
N TRP A 97 15.05 6.63 -4.20
CA TRP A 97 14.07 7.58 -3.70
C TRP A 97 14.65 8.99 -3.57
N ARG A 98 15.33 9.29 -2.45
CA ARG A 98 15.96 10.59 -2.18
C ARG A 98 17.46 10.58 -2.42
N SER A 99 18.06 9.40 -2.48
CA SER A 99 19.47 9.25 -2.82
C SER A 99 19.72 9.46 -4.32
N LYS A 100 20.91 9.98 -4.65
CA LYS A 100 21.39 10.05 -6.04
C LYS A 100 21.75 8.65 -6.57
N THR A 101 22.14 7.73 -5.68
CA THR A 101 22.53 6.35 -5.97
C THR A 101 21.41 5.37 -5.61
N TYR A 102 21.54 4.13 -6.09
CA TYR A 102 20.66 3.05 -5.65
C TYR A 102 20.93 2.71 -4.18
N GLU A 103 19.85 2.50 -3.45
CA GLU A 103 19.83 2.02 -2.08
C GLU A 103 19.37 0.57 -2.04
N VAL A 104 19.77 -0.16 -0.99
CA VAL A 104 19.46 -1.58 -0.78
C VAL A 104 18.78 -1.76 0.56
N ALA A 105 17.50 -2.13 0.55
CA ALA A 105 16.77 -2.51 1.73
C ALA A 105 16.81 -4.02 1.96
N LYS A 106 17.12 -4.44 3.19
CA LYS A 106 17.30 -5.85 3.53
C LYS A 106 16.40 -6.24 4.70
N TRP A 107 15.74 -7.38 4.59
CA TRP A 107 14.95 -7.91 5.71
C TRP A 107 15.81 -8.23 6.93
N GLU A 108 17.08 -8.60 6.71
CA GLU A 108 18.06 -8.84 7.76
C GLU A 108 18.23 -7.63 8.71
N HIS A 109 18.15 -6.40 8.21
CA HIS A 109 18.24 -5.21 9.06
C HIS A 109 17.03 -5.07 9.99
N ILE A 110 15.85 -5.54 9.58
CA ILE A 110 14.64 -5.57 10.42
C ILE A 110 14.79 -6.61 11.53
N ILE A 111 15.33 -7.79 11.21
CA ILE A 111 15.64 -8.83 12.20
C ILE A 111 16.62 -8.30 13.26
N LYS A 112 17.75 -7.73 12.82
CA LYS A 112 18.76 -7.17 13.74
C LYS A 112 18.17 -6.06 14.61
N LEU A 113 17.38 -5.16 14.04
CA LEU A 113 16.72 -4.10 14.80
C LEU A 113 15.79 -4.67 15.87
N TYR A 114 14.96 -5.65 15.53
CA TYR A 114 14.03 -6.29 16.46
C TYR A 114 14.76 -6.96 17.63
N GLU A 115 15.85 -7.67 17.35
CA GLU A 115 16.67 -8.33 18.38
C GLU A 115 17.37 -7.31 19.29
N LEU A 116 17.83 -6.19 18.74
CA LEU A 116 18.45 -5.12 19.52
C LEU A 116 17.45 -4.38 20.41
N ASP A 117 16.26 -4.10 19.88
CA ASP A 117 15.16 -3.51 20.64
C ASP A 117 14.70 -4.44 21.76
N GLY A 118 14.65 -5.76 21.52
CA GLY A 118 14.34 -6.75 22.56
C GLY A 118 15.37 -6.81 23.70
N LYS A 119 16.65 -6.51 23.44
CA LYS A 119 17.67 -6.43 24.51
C LYS A 119 17.41 -5.32 25.52
N LEU A 120 16.57 -4.34 25.21
CA LEU A 120 16.17 -3.29 26.15
C LEU A 120 15.35 -3.85 27.33
N GLU A 121 14.79 -5.06 27.19
CA GLU A 121 14.09 -5.78 28.26
C GLU A 121 15.08 -6.53 29.19
N HIS A 122 16.39 -6.59 28.86
CA HIS A 122 17.36 -7.32 29.67
C HIS A 122 17.46 -6.74 31.09
N GLY A 123 17.32 -7.61 32.10
CA GLY A 123 17.38 -7.22 33.50
C GLY A 123 16.05 -6.74 34.07
N ILE A 124 14.97 -6.73 33.28
CA ILE A 124 13.60 -6.56 33.74
C ILE A 124 13.04 -7.93 34.16
N ASP A 125 12.19 -7.95 35.19
CA ASP A 125 11.49 -9.16 35.63
C ASP A 125 10.58 -9.68 34.50
N PRO A 126 10.76 -10.93 34.00
CA PRO A 126 9.90 -11.49 32.95
C PRO A 126 8.42 -11.62 33.36
N THR A 127 8.09 -11.50 34.64
CA THR A 127 6.71 -11.50 35.14
C THR A 127 6.06 -10.12 35.16
N ASP A 128 6.81 -9.05 34.86
CA ASP A 128 6.27 -7.71 34.71
C ASP A 128 5.36 -7.63 33.48
N VAL A 129 4.09 -7.29 33.73
CA VAL A 129 3.07 -7.14 32.68
C VAL A 129 3.38 -6.00 31.70
N ASN A 130 4.27 -5.07 32.07
CA ASN A 130 4.69 -3.93 31.26
C ASN A 130 6.10 -4.10 30.68
N VAL A 131 6.69 -5.31 30.70
CA VAL A 131 8.05 -5.57 30.17
C VAL A 131 8.23 -5.04 28.74
N SER A 132 7.18 -5.09 27.91
CA SER A 132 7.22 -4.59 26.53
C SER A 132 7.28 -3.08 26.41
N ASP A 133 6.93 -2.31 27.45
CA ASP A 133 6.91 -0.83 27.40
C ASP A 133 8.32 -0.24 27.37
N TYR A 134 9.32 -1.01 27.80
CA TYR A 134 10.74 -0.65 27.68
C TYR A 134 11.24 -0.71 26.24
N ARG A 135 10.50 -1.35 25.32
CA ARG A 135 10.86 -1.45 23.91
C ARG A 135 10.41 -0.23 23.13
N MET A 136 11.29 0.26 22.25
CA MET A 136 10.91 1.26 21.28
C MET A 136 9.95 0.69 20.23
N LEU A 137 9.98 -0.61 19.93
CA LEU A 137 9.12 -1.27 18.94
C LEU A 137 8.19 -2.32 19.58
N ASN A 138 7.55 -1.97 20.70
CA ASN A 138 6.66 -2.84 21.50
C ASN A 138 5.49 -3.52 20.75
N ARG A 139 5.11 -3.02 19.57
CA ARG A 139 4.08 -3.63 18.71
C ARG A 139 4.61 -4.78 17.85
N LEU A 140 5.93 -4.88 17.67
CA LEU A 140 6.53 -5.97 16.90
C LEU A 140 6.65 -7.21 17.77
N THR A 141 6.41 -8.35 17.14
CA THR A 141 6.54 -9.69 17.75
C THR A 141 7.23 -10.61 16.75
N ASP A 142 7.58 -11.82 17.16
CA ASP A 142 8.22 -12.80 16.28
C ASP A 142 7.43 -13.04 14.98
N ALA A 143 6.08 -13.05 15.09
CA ALA A 143 5.16 -13.21 13.96
C ALA A 143 5.19 -12.04 12.94
N HIS A 144 5.91 -10.96 13.25
CA HIS A 144 6.18 -9.85 12.34
C HIS A 144 7.50 -10.02 11.59
N VAL A 145 8.52 -10.60 12.24
CA VAL A 145 9.93 -10.44 11.86
C VAL A 145 10.55 -11.74 11.37
N TYR A 146 10.32 -12.86 12.05
CA TYR A 146 11.01 -14.11 11.77
C TYR A 146 10.33 -14.91 10.64
N PRO A 147 10.99 -15.16 9.50
CA PRO A 147 10.35 -15.75 8.31
C PRO A 147 9.63 -17.10 8.54
N ASN A 148 10.09 -17.90 9.50
CA ASN A 148 9.54 -19.20 9.87
C ASN A 148 8.21 -19.11 10.66
N VAL A 149 7.92 -17.99 11.32
CA VAL A 149 6.69 -17.79 12.11
C VAL A 149 5.80 -16.67 11.58
N ILE A 150 6.28 -15.92 10.59
CA ILE A 150 5.50 -14.86 9.93
C ILE A 150 4.19 -15.42 9.36
N LYS A 151 3.09 -14.80 9.77
CA LYS A 151 1.76 -15.03 9.18
C LYS A 151 1.65 -14.22 7.89
N LYS A 152 2.04 -14.83 6.75
CA LYS A 152 2.11 -14.17 5.43
C LYS A 152 0.80 -13.56 4.92
N LEU A 153 -0.34 -13.96 5.47
CA LEU A 153 -1.65 -13.43 5.11
C LEU A 153 -2.07 -12.22 5.97
N LYS A 154 -1.52 -12.05 7.17
CA LYS A 154 -1.88 -10.94 8.06
C LYS A 154 -1.28 -9.63 7.55
N VAL A 155 -2.11 -8.77 6.97
CA VAL A 155 -1.69 -7.46 6.45
C VAL A 155 -1.30 -6.51 7.59
N ARG A 156 -2.03 -6.53 8.72
CA ARG A 156 -1.72 -5.72 9.90
C ARG A 156 -0.25 -5.83 10.32
N ASN A 157 0.27 -7.06 10.41
CA ASN A 157 1.68 -7.27 10.73
C ASN A 157 2.62 -6.63 9.70
N SER A 158 2.26 -6.67 8.42
CA SER A 158 3.03 -6.03 7.36
C SER A 158 3.07 -4.51 7.52
N ALA A 159 1.91 -3.89 7.82
CA ALA A 159 1.82 -2.45 8.06
C ALA A 159 2.63 -2.02 9.28
N GLN A 160 2.57 -2.78 10.37
CA GLN A 160 3.35 -2.49 11.59
C GLN A 160 4.87 -2.54 11.33
N VAL A 161 5.36 -3.51 10.55
CA VAL A 161 6.78 -3.59 10.18
C VAL A 161 7.21 -2.42 9.30
N PHE A 162 6.38 -2.01 8.34
CA PHE A 162 6.69 -0.89 7.45
C PHE A 162 6.45 0.48 8.07
N SER A 163 6.01 0.58 9.32
CA SER A 163 5.59 1.85 9.93
C SER A 163 6.71 2.90 10.03
N HIS A 164 6.31 4.16 10.08
CA HIS A 164 7.18 5.31 10.36
C HIS A 164 8.04 5.09 11.60
N ARG A 165 7.47 4.53 12.68
CA ARG A 165 8.17 4.27 13.95
C ARG A 165 9.33 3.30 13.76
N VAL A 166 9.14 2.20 13.04
CA VAL A 166 10.22 1.25 12.75
C VAL A 166 11.32 1.92 11.91
N SER A 167 10.96 2.72 10.91
CA SER A 167 11.92 3.51 10.13
C SER A 167 12.75 4.47 11.02
N ALA A 168 12.10 5.22 11.89
CA ALA A 168 12.75 6.21 12.73
C ALA A 168 13.75 5.58 13.71
N VAL A 169 13.36 4.51 14.40
CA VAL A 169 14.24 3.78 15.32
C VAL A 169 15.39 3.13 14.55
N MET A 170 15.13 2.51 13.40
CA MET A 170 16.16 1.93 12.53
C MET A 170 17.21 2.97 12.14
N ARG A 171 16.78 4.16 11.70
CA ARG A 171 17.68 5.24 11.31
C ARG A 171 18.53 5.71 12.48
N ARG A 172 17.93 5.87 13.66
CA ARG A 172 18.66 6.27 14.87
C ARG A 172 19.75 5.26 15.20
N PHE A 173 19.41 3.98 15.25
CA PHE A 173 20.35 2.91 15.61
C PHE A 173 21.47 2.73 14.57
N ALA A 174 21.17 2.90 13.28
CA ALA A 174 22.17 2.86 12.21
C ALA A 174 23.19 4.01 12.31
N ARG A 175 22.76 5.21 12.74
CA ARG A 175 23.62 6.40 12.88
C ARG A 175 24.42 6.42 14.16
N ASP A 176 23.88 5.85 15.24
CA ASP A 176 24.57 5.77 16.52
C ASP A 176 25.72 4.74 16.50
N GLY A 177 25.83 3.93 15.44
CA GLY A 177 27.00 3.11 15.12
C GLY A 177 27.25 1.90 16.02
N ASN A 178 26.52 1.77 17.12
CA ASN A 178 26.87 0.81 18.17
C ASN A 178 26.28 -0.59 17.99
N ASN A 179 25.35 -0.84 17.06
CA ASN A 179 24.68 -2.14 16.99
C ASN A 179 24.06 -2.51 15.64
N LEU A 180 23.74 -1.53 14.77
CA LEU A 180 23.16 -1.77 13.46
C LEU A 180 24.11 -1.25 12.37
N PRO A 181 24.34 -1.99 11.27
CA PRO A 181 25.21 -1.52 10.19
C PRO A 181 24.69 -0.19 9.62
N ALA A 182 25.59 0.69 9.18
CA ALA A 182 25.24 2.00 8.62
C ALA A 182 24.31 1.86 7.39
N GLU A 183 24.46 0.76 6.63
CA GLU A 183 23.61 0.41 5.50
C GLU A 183 22.14 0.20 5.89
N ALA A 184 21.82 -0.03 7.17
CA ALA A 184 20.44 -0.11 7.64
C ALA A 184 19.69 1.21 7.50
N GLU A 185 20.38 2.36 7.39
CA GLU A 185 19.73 3.62 7.04
C GLU A 185 19.01 3.56 5.67
N GLN A 186 19.55 2.78 4.73
CA GLN A 186 18.92 2.55 3.42
C GLN A 186 17.63 1.74 3.57
N THR A 187 17.59 0.79 4.51
CA THR A 187 16.36 0.06 4.83
C THR A 187 15.36 0.97 5.52
N ALA A 188 15.79 1.81 6.45
CA ALA A 188 14.93 2.81 7.08
C ALA A 188 14.28 3.74 6.04
N ASN A 189 15.03 4.20 5.04
CA ASN A 189 14.51 4.99 3.92
C ASN A 189 13.41 4.24 3.16
N PHE A 190 13.61 2.95 2.87
CA PHE A 190 12.61 2.14 2.21
C PHE A 190 11.34 1.95 3.04
N LEU A 191 11.47 1.65 4.34
CA LEU A 191 10.32 1.51 5.24
C LEU A 191 9.49 2.80 5.25
N LEU A 192 10.15 3.96 5.39
CA LEU A 192 9.48 5.27 5.37
C LEU A 192 8.77 5.55 4.04
N PHE A 193 9.37 5.15 2.91
CA PHE A 193 8.73 5.28 1.61
C PHE A 193 7.45 4.44 1.54
N VAL A 194 7.51 3.18 1.99
CA VAL A 194 6.37 2.25 1.97
C VAL A 194 5.25 2.68 2.91
N ASP A 195 5.60 3.17 4.11
CA ASP A 195 4.68 3.80 5.07
C ASP A 195 3.88 4.93 4.41
N ARG A 196 4.58 5.92 3.86
CA ARG A 196 3.95 7.06 3.17
C ARG A 196 3.13 6.63 1.96
N LEU A 197 3.62 5.66 1.19
CA LEU A 197 2.90 5.09 0.05
C LEU A 197 1.54 4.53 0.51
N PHE A 198 1.57 3.70 1.55
CA PHE A 198 0.38 3.05 2.07
C PHE A 198 -0.60 4.06 2.70
N ASP A 199 -0.11 4.98 3.54
CA ASP A 199 -0.93 6.00 4.19
C ASP A 199 -1.56 6.95 3.17
N SER A 200 -0.85 7.25 2.07
CA SER A 200 -1.37 8.14 1.03
C SER A 200 -2.60 7.60 0.30
N VAL A 201 -2.86 6.30 0.38
CA VAL A 201 -4.03 5.63 -0.21
C VAL A 201 -4.96 5.00 0.84
N ASN A 202 -4.59 5.09 2.13
CA ASN A 202 -5.32 4.53 3.28
C ASN A 202 -5.68 5.59 4.34
N GLY A 203 -5.42 6.88 4.08
CA GLY A 203 -5.67 7.99 5.01
C GLY A 203 -7.15 8.24 5.25
N SER A 204 -7.56 8.41 6.51
CA SER A 204 -8.90 8.89 6.90
C SER A 204 -8.89 10.40 6.97
N LEU A 205 -10.05 11.03 6.78
CA LEU A 205 -10.23 12.44 7.13
C LEU A 205 -10.13 12.67 8.64
N ILE A 206 -10.25 11.63 9.46
CA ILE A 206 -10.21 11.71 10.92
C ILE A 206 -8.96 10.99 11.43
N THR A 207 -7.99 11.78 11.88
CA THR A 207 -6.97 11.30 12.82
C THR A 207 -7.21 11.97 14.18
N PRO A 208 -7.00 11.28 15.32
CA PRO A 208 -7.15 11.87 16.65
C PRO A 208 -6.24 13.09 16.92
N ALA A 209 -5.25 13.32 16.06
CA ALA A 209 -4.17 14.28 16.27
C ALA A 209 -4.10 15.39 15.20
N GLY A 210 -5.20 15.72 14.50
CA GLY A 210 -5.33 16.97 13.71
C GLY A 210 -4.35 17.21 12.55
N ASP A 211 -3.36 16.34 12.33
CA ASP A 211 -2.21 16.61 11.44
C ASP A 211 -2.36 16.01 10.03
N ALA A 212 -3.38 15.18 9.81
CA ALA A 212 -3.74 14.73 8.46
C ALA A 212 -4.57 15.82 7.76
N GLN A 213 -3.95 16.95 7.44
CA GLN A 213 -4.57 17.93 6.55
C GLN A 213 -4.61 17.34 5.14
N TYR A 214 -5.72 16.67 4.80
CA TYR A 214 -5.97 16.17 3.45
C TYR A 214 -5.87 17.34 2.48
N SER A 215 -4.81 17.31 1.68
CA SER A 215 -4.60 18.27 0.62
C SER A 215 -4.47 17.47 -0.67
N PRO A 216 -5.49 17.48 -1.55
CA PRO A 216 -5.45 16.71 -2.78
C PRO A 216 -4.23 17.01 -3.65
N THR A 217 -3.74 18.25 -3.60
CA THR A 217 -2.51 18.68 -4.27
C THR A 217 -1.25 18.01 -3.68
N ARG A 218 -1.21 17.77 -2.36
CA ARG A 218 -0.11 17.05 -1.71
C ARG A 218 -0.11 15.56 -2.05
N HIS A 219 -1.28 14.91 -2.06
CA HIS A 219 -1.39 13.49 -2.42
C HIS A 219 -1.03 13.23 -3.88
N THR A 220 -1.56 14.01 -4.81
CA THR A 220 -1.26 13.83 -6.24
C THR A 220 0.21 14.04 -6.57
N ALA A 221 0.86 15.06 -5.98
CA ALA A 221 2.30 15.25 -6.13
C ALA A 221 3.11 14.06 -5.59
N PHE A 222 2.74 13.56 -4.42
CA PHE A 222 3.39 12.38 -3.84
C PHE A 222 3.15 11.10 -4.65
N TRP A 223 1.95 10.89 -5.19
CA TRP A 223 1.68 9.72 -6.06
C TRP A 223 2.53 9.75 -7.33
N MET A 224 2.72 10.93 -7.94
CA MET A 224 3.64 11.07 -9.08
C MET A 224 5.08 10.72 -8.69
N GLU A 225 5.56 11.20 -7.55
CA GLU A 225 6.89 10.84 -6.99
C GLU A 225 6.97 9.32 -6.75
N ALA A 226 5.98 8.75 -6.07
CA ALA A 226 5.94 7.35 -5.70
C ALA A 226 5.93 6.43 -6.92
N ILE A 227 5.22 6.79 -8.00
CA ILE A 227 5.30 6.08 -9.29
C ILE A 227 6.73 6.05 -9.81
N GLN A 228 7.48 7.15 -9.73
CA GLN A 228 8.88 7.17 -10.16
C GLN A 228 9.75 6.27 -9.29
N VAL A 229 9.57 6.28 -7.97
CA VAL A 229 10.30 5.41 -7.06
C VAL A 229 9.99 3.94 -7.36
N LEU A 230 8.71 3.58 -7.47
CA LEU A 230 8.24 2.22 -7.77
C LEU A 230 8.84 1.69 -9.08
N LYS A 231 8.96 2.54 -10.12
CA LYS A 231 9.61 2.17 -11.39
C LYS A 231 11.09 1.79 -11.25
N THR A 232 11.76 2.24 -10.18
CA THR A 232 13.15 1.88 -9.90
C THR A 232 13.31 0.60 -9.09
N ILE A 233 12.23 0.12 -8.46
CA ILE A 233 12.28 -1.02 -7.54
C ILE A 233 12.60 -2.31 -8.30
N LYS A 234 13.65 -3.01 -7.86
CA LYS A 234 13.99 -4.36 -8.29
C LYS A 234 14.33 -5.23 -7.09
N TYR A 235 13.76 -6.43 -7.02
CA TYR A 235 14.11 -7.40 -6.00
C TYR A 235 15.26 -8.25 -6.52
N ARG A 236 16.29 -8.46 -5.71
CA ARG A 236 17.42 -9.34 -6.06
C ARG A 236 17.49 -10.52 -5.10
N LYS A 237 17.42 -11.73 -5.66
CA LYS A 237 17.66 -12.98 -4.95
C LYS A 237 18.81 -13.71 -5.63
N ASN A 238 19.86 -14.02 -4.88
CA ASN A 238 21.04 -14.76 -5.40
C ASN A 238 21.61 -14.14 -6.69
N GLY A 239 21.69 -12.81 -6.76
CA GLY A 239 22.18 -12.06 -7.93
C GLY A 239 21.18 -11.88 -9.08
N ARG A 240 20.06 -12.62 -9.12
CA ARG A 240 19.02 -12.46 -10.15
C ARG A 240 18.02 -11.38 -9.76
N GLY A 241 17.82 -10.41 -10.63
CA GLY A 241 16.84 -9.34 -10.45
C GLY A 241 15.47 -9.71 -11.02
N CYS A 242 14.40 -9.40 -10.31
CA CYS A 242 13.03 -9.46 -10.82
C CYS A 242 12.21 -8.24 -10.37
N VAL A 243 11.18 -7.90 -11.13
CA VAL A 243 10.14 -6.94 -10.72
C VAL A 243 8.87 -7.74 -10.47
N PRO A 244 8.43 -7.89 -9.20
CA PRO A 244 7.25 -8.67 -8.89
C PRO A 244 5.97 -7.93 -9.32
N PRO A 245 4.88 -8.65 -9.63
CA PRO A 245 3.61 -8.06 -10.05
C PRO A 245 3.07 -6.98 -9.11
N THR A 246 3.33 -7.10 -7.81
CA THR A 246 2.91 -6.14 -6.79
C THR A 246 3.41 -4.71 -7.06
N ILE A 247 4.59 -4.54 -7.66
CA ILE A 247 5.14 -3.21 -7.98
C ILE A 247 4.43 -2.62 -9.18
N THR A 248 4.22 -3.42 -10.23
CA THR A 248 3.43 -2.99 -11.39
C THR A 248 2.01 -2.62 -10.98
N ASN A 249 1.38 -3.41 -10.11
CA ASN A 249 0.01 -3.17 -9.66
C ASN A 249 -0.09 -1.92 -8.76
N TRP A 250 0.94 -1.61 -7.96
CA TRP A 250 1.02 -0.32 -7.26
C TRP A 250 1.08 0.86 -8.24
N ILE A 251 1.92 0.78 -9.28
CA ILE A 251 2.02 1.83 -10.30
C ILE A 251 0.67 2.04 -11.00
N LEU A 252 0.01 0.94 -11.40
CA LEU A 252 -1.32 0.99 -12.02
C LEU A 252 -2.37 1.62 -11.10
N THR A 253 -2.34 1.27 -9.81
CA THR A 253 -3.29 1.81 -8.83
C THR A 253 -3.08 3.31 -8.64
N LEU A 254 -1.84 3.78 -8.47
CA LEU A 254 -1.57 5.21 -8.33
C LEU A 254 -1.91 6.02 -9.59
N ASP A 255 -1.55 5.50 -10.78
CA ASP A 255 -1.89 6.14 -12.06
C ASP A 255 -3.41 6.18 -12.27
N GLY A 256 -4.11 5.10 -11.89
CA GLY A 256 -5.55 5.01 -11.90
C GLY A 256 -6.22 6.01 -10.95
N LEU A 257 -5.70 6.18 -9.74
CA LEU A 257 -6.16 7.19 -8.78
C LEU A 257 -5.93 8.62 -9.30
N LEU A 258 -4.81 8.90 -9.97
CA LEU A 258 -4.55 10.18 -10.63
C LEU A 258 -5.57 10.48 -11.74
N ASN A 259 -5.88 9.48 -12.59
CA ASN A 259 -6.88 9.64 -13.65
C ASN A 259 -8.29 9.81 -13.06
N LEU A 260 -8.65 9.02 -12.06
CA LEU A 260 -9.93 9.11 -11.39
C LEU A 260 -10.13 10.48 -10.75
N TRP A 261 -9.11 10.98 -10.07
CA TRP A 261 -9.09 12.34 -9.52
C TRP A 261 -9.36 13.40 -10.59
N ARG A 262 -8.70 13.30 -11.75
CA ARG A 262 -8.93 14.21 -12.88
C ARG A 262 -10.38 14.13 -13.40
N LYS A 263 -10.95 12.92 -13.53
CA LYS A 263 -12.34 12.72 -13.98
C LYS A 263 -13.34 13.31 -12.98
N LEU A 264 -13.13 13.09 -11.69
CA LEU A 264 -13.98 13.62 -10.63
C LEU A 264 -14.01 15.16 -10.63
N ARG A 265 -12.85 15.81 -10.80
CA ARG A 265 -12.79 17.27 -10.91
C ARG A 265 -13.55 17.82 -12.11
N VAL A 266 -13.57 17.13 -13.24
CA VAL A 266 -14.33 17.55 -14.43
C VAL A 266 -15.83 17.55 -14.17
N VAL A 267 -16.33 16.63 -13.35
CA VAL A 267 -17.76 16.56 -12.98
C VAL A 267 -18.11 17.43 -11.77
N GLY A 268 -17.21 18.34 -11.35
CA GLY A 268 -17.46 19.29 -10.28
C GLY A 268 -17.30 18.72 -8.86
N PHE A 269 -16.68 17.54 -8.73
CA PHE A 269 -16.41 16.96 -7.41
C PHE A 269 -15.30 17.75 -6.70
N ASP A 270 -15.64 18.39 -5.58
CA ASP A 270 -14.72 19.12 -4.71
C ASP A 270 -14.70 18.50 -3.31
N PRO A 271 -13.63 17.82 -2.89
CA PRO A 271 -13.56 17.27 -1.53
C PRO A 271 -13.28 18.32 -0.45
N SER A 272 -13.11 19.60 -0.81
CA SER A 272 -13.05 20.69 0.15
C SER A 272 -14.42 21.30 0.50
N SER A 273 -15.50 20.89 -0.19
CA SER A 273 -16.85 21.45 0.00
C SER A 273 -17.74 20.72 1.02
N ASN A 274 -17.21 19.85 1.87
CA ASN A 274 -17.97 19.21 2.96
C ASN A 274 -17.57 19.78 4.33
N CYS A 275 -17.62 21.10 4.46
CA CYS A 275 -17.66 21.74 5.76
C CYS A 275 -19.10 21.76 6.27
N GLU A 276 -19.29 21.13 7.43
CA GLU A 276 -20.37 21.35 8.39
C GLU A 276 -21.76 20.81 7.96
N ASP A 277 -22.21 19.78 8.67
CA ASP A 277 -23.58 19.23 8.67
C ASP A 277 -24.04 18.47 7.41
N ASP A 278 -23.56 17.24 7.22
CA ASP A 278 -24.37 16.08 6.79
C ASP A 278 -23.47 14.84 6.64
N ASP A 279 -24.01 13.65 6.94
CA ASP A 279 -23.41 12.31 7.01
C ASP A 279 -22.67 11.81 5.74
N THR A 280 -21.68 12.55 5.24
CA THR A 280 -20.88 12.17 4.07
C THR A 280 -19.39 12.26 4.36
N GLU A 281 -18.92 11.18 5.00
CA GLU A 281 -17.55 10.66 4.95
C GLU A 281 -16.92 10.95 3.58
N GLY A 282 -15.90 11.82 3.57
CA GLY A 282 -15.42 12.42 2.33
C GLY A 282 -14.79 11.42 1.36
N ALA A 283 -14.59 11.89 0.13
CA ALA A 283 -14.25 11.11 -1.07
C ALA A 283 -13.38 9.85 -0.89
N LEU A 284 -12.32 9.91 -0.09
CA LEU A 284 -11.44 8.77 0.18
C LEU A 284 -11.97 7.82 1.25
N ASP A 285 -12.77 8.26 2.22
CA ASP A 285 -13.54 7.37 3.08
C ASP A 285 -14.62 6.62 2.28
N CYS A 286 -15.25 7.23 1.27
CA CYS A 286 -16.03 6.50 0.25
C CYS A 286 -15.19 5.49 -0.54
N PHE A 287 -13.93 5.82 -0.87
CA PHE A 287 -13.00 4.84 -1.44
C PHE A 287 -12.55 3.80 -0.42
N LYS A 288 -12.56 4.06 0.90
CA LYS A 288 -12.17 3.10 1.94
C LYS A 288 -13.25 2.09 2.26
N VAL A 289 -14.51 2.51 2.34
CA VAL A 289 -15.64 1.57 2.39
C VAL A 289 -15.56 0.62 1.17
N PHE A 290 -15.10 1.13 0.03
CA PHE A 290 -14.90 0.34 -1.19
C PHE A 290 -13.58 -0.47 -1.25
N LEU A 291 -12.47 0.03 -0.70
CA LEU A 291 -11.12 -0.57 -0.76
C LEU A 291 -10.84 -1.53 0.40
N LEU A 292 -11.53 -1.39 1.54
CA LEU A 292 -11.14 -2.02 2.81
C LEU A 292 -12.26 -2.83 3.49
N ASP A 293 -13.52 -2.78 3.02
CA ASP A 293 -14.63 -3.55 3.63
C ASP A 293 -14.62 -5.04 3.24
N ASN A 294 -13.45 -5.67 3.34
CA ASN A 294 -13.35 -7.10 3.55
C ASN A 294 -13.26 -7.32 5.06
N ARG A 295 -14.31 -7.91 5.65
CA ARG A 295 -14.41 -8.28 7.08
C ARG A 295 -13.24 -9.13 7.63
N GLU A 296 -12.26 -9.50 6.80
CA GLU A 296 -11.01 -10.15 7.20
C GLU A 296 -9.87 -9.16 7.58
N HIS A 297 -10.09 -7.84 7.48
CA HIS A 297 -9.09 -6.81 7.73
C HIS A 297 -9.52 -5.88 8.87
N GLU A 298 -9.61 -6.40 10.10
CA GLU A 298 -9.67 -5.56 11.31
C GLU A 298 -8.38 -4.72 11.43
N MET A 299 -8.43 -3.53 10.85
CA MET A 299 -7.40 -2.48 10.88
C MET A 299 -7.68 -1.42 11.96
N HIS A 300 -8.63 -1.67 12.87
CA HIS A 300 -8.91 -0.76 13.98
C HIS A 300 -7.66 -0.57 14.86
N GLY A 301 -7.26 0.70 15.05
CA GLY A 301 -6.19 1.09 15.97
C GLY A 301 -4.75 1.03 15.45
N VAL A 302 -4.51 0.82 14.14
CA VAL A 302 -3.13 0.79 13.60
C VAL A 302 -2.41 2.15 13.71
N PHE A 303 -3.16 3.26 13.76
CA PHE A 303 -2.62 4.63 13.76
C PHE A 303 -3.05 5.52 14.95
N ALA A 304 -3.68 4.96 15.98
CA ALA A 304 -3.94 5.75 17.20
C ALA A 304 -2.63 5.87 18.01
N HIS A 305 -2.06 7.07 18.04
CA HIS A 305 -1.09 7.49 19.04
C HIS A 305 -1.83 7.73 20.35
N SER A 306 -1.43 7.05 21.42
CA SER A 306 -1.75 7.43 22.79
C SER A 306 -0.52 8.13 23.38
N GLU A 307 -0.51 9.46 23.34
CA GLU A 307 0.18 10.22 24.38
C GLU A 307 -0.79 10.29 25.56
N ALA A 308 -0.47 9.57 26.63
CA ALA A 308 -1.09 9.78 27.92
C ALA A 308 -0.61 11.15 28.42
N ASN A 309 -1.52 12.13 28.44
CA ASN A 309 -1.37 13.31 29.26
C ASN A 309 -1.21 12.85 30.72
N VAL A 310 0.01 12.91 31.25
CA VAL A 310 0.21 12.99 32.68
C VAL A 310 0.04 14.46 33.05
N SER A 311 -1.18 14.81 33.45
CA SER A 311 -1.44 16.01 34.23
C SER A 311 -1.88 15.58 35.62
N GLU A 312 -0.92 15.55 36.55
CA GLU A 312 -0.97 16.19 37.88
C GLU A 312 0.45 16.30 38.43
#